data_AF-A0A4Q3YLW1-F1
#
_entry.id   AF-A0A4Q3YLW1-F1
#
_cell.length_a   1.000
_cell.length_b   1.000
_cell.length_c   1.000
_cell.angle_alpha   90.00
_cell.angle_beta   90.00
_cell.angle_gamma   90.00
#
_symmetry.space_group_name_H-M   'P 1'
#
loop_
_entity.id
_entity.type
_entity.pdbx_description
1 polymer ?
#
loop_
_entity_poly.entity_id
_entity_poly.type
_entity_poly.pdbx_seq_one_letter_code
_entity_poly.pdbx_strand_id
1 'polypeptide(L)' 'MSILFTDMYMPGSMNGFQLAEVVARNWPPIGIVVISGYGRATSSDLPEGGVFFPKPYDIEKVTAVLKRIAE' A
#
# COMPACT_ATOMS: atom_id res chain seq x y z
N MET A 1 -7.46 -4.47 13.57
CA MET A 1 -7.35 -4.25 12.12
C MET A 1 -6.01 -4.80 11.64
N SER A 2 -5.95 -5.39 10.45
CA SER A 2 -4.69 -5.82 9.82
C SER A 2 -4.38 -4.91 8.64
N ILE A 3 -3.09 -4.68 8.36
CA ILE A 3 -2.63 -3.80 7.28
C ILE A 3 -1.63 -4.55 6.41
N LEU A 4 -1.83 -4.50 5.09
CA LEU A 4 -0.81 -4.87 4.11
C LEU A 4 0.08 -3.65 3.86
N PHE A 5 1.38 -3.80 4.14
CA PHE A 5 2.40 -2.82 3.80
C PHE A 5 3.39 -3.47 2.83
N THR A 6 3.44 -3.02 1.57
CA THR A 6 4.18 -3.72 0.51
C THR A 6 4.92 -2.77 -0.44
N ASP A 7 6.02 -3.24 -1.03
CA ASP A 7 6.71 -2.52 -2.09
C ASP A 7 5.98 -2.71 -3.43
N MET A 8 5.87 -1.65 -4.22
CA MET A 8 5.34 -1.67 -5.57
C MET A 8 6.15 -2.61 -6.47
N TYR A 9 7.47 -2.55 -6.40
CA TYR A 9 8.36 -3.39 -7.21
C TYR A 9 8.92 -4.52 -6.36
N MET A 10 8.42 -5.73 -6.61
CA MET A 10 8.91 -6.95 -6.00
C MET A 10 9.45 -7.89 -7.08
N PRO A 11 10.57 -8.60 -6.83
CA PRO A 11 11.02 -9.67 -7.70
C PRO A 11 9.99 -10.81 -7.80
N GLY A 12 9.87 -11.41 -8.98
CA GLY A 12 8.98 -12.53 -9.24
C GLY A 12 7.83 -12.17 -10.19
N SER A 13 6.78 -12.99 -10.19
CA SER A 13 5.66 -12.86 -11.12
C SER A 13 4.53 -11.96 -10.62
N MET A 14 4.61 -11.48 -9.37
CA MET A 14 3.59 -10.63 -8.74
C MET A 14 4.24 -9.38 -8.15
N ASN A 15 3.73 -8.21 -8.54
CA ASN A 15 4.15 -6.92 -7.99
C ASN A 15 3.22 -6.44 -6.86
N GLY A 16 3.58 -5.33 -6.21
CA GLY A 16 2.83 -4.80 -5.07
C GLY A 16 1.40 -4.37 -5.39
N PHE A 17 1.13 -3.92 -6.62
CA PHE A 17 -0.23 -3.58 -7.05
C PHE A 17 -1.10 -4.81 -7.22
N GLN A 18 -0.59 -5.82 -7.90
CA GLN A 18 -1.31 -7.08 -8.08
C GLN A 18 -1.61 -7.72 -6.72
N LEU A 19 -0.65 -7.66 -5.79
CA LEU A 19 -0.89 -8.12 -4.42
C LEU A 19 -1.95 -7.26 -3.71
N ALA A 20 -1.89 -5.94 -3.82
CA ALA A 20 -2.87 -5.03 -3.24
C ALA A 20 -4.29 -5.30 -3.77
N GLU A 21 -4.47 -5.48 -5.08
CA GLU A 21 -5.75 -5.83 -5.69
C GLU A 21 -6.28 -7.18 -5.19
N VAL A 22 -5.41 -8.19 -5.14
CA VAL A 22 -5.77 -9.52 -4.63
C VAL A 22 -6.20 -9.41 -3.16
N VAL A 23 -5.49 -8.64 -2.35
CA VAL A 23 -5.83 -8.49 -0.93
C VAL A 23 -7.13 -7.72 -0.73
N ALA A 24 -7.32 -6.59 -1.44
CA ALA A 24 -8.56 -5.81 -1.37
C ALA A 24 -9.79 -6.66 -1.74
N ARG A 25 -9.65 -7.51 -2.77
CA ARG A 25 -10.75 -8.35 -3.26
C ARG A 25 -11.09 -9.49 -2.30
N ASN A 26 -10.09 -10.15 -1.72
CA ASN A 26 -10.30 -11.36 -0.92
C ASN A 26 -10.46 -11.07 0.58
N TRP A 27 -9.92 -9.95 1.08
CA TRP A 27 -10.01 -9.52 2.47
C TRP A 27 -10.31 -8.02 2.57
N PRO A 28 -11.56 -7.60 2.28
CA PRO A 28 -11.97 -6.19 2.33
C PRO A 28 -11.64 -5.42 3.63
N PRO A 29 -11.60 -6.05 4.83
CA PRO A 29 -11.21 -5.35 6.06
C PRO A 29 -9.72 -4.99 6.18
N ILE A 30 -8.85 -5.44 5.27
CA ILE A 30 -7.41 -5.17 5.37
C ILE A 30 -7.10 -3.82 4.73
N GLY A 31 -6.51 -2.91 5.50
CA GLY A 31 -5.99 -1.65 4.98
C GLY A 31 -4.76 -1.86 4.10
N ILE A 32 -4.61 -1.07 3.04
CA ILE A 32 -3.55 -1.25 2.05
C ILE A 32 -2.65 -0.03 2.01
N VAL A 33 -1.34 -0.27 2.16
CA VAL A 33 -0.29 0.73 2.00
C VAL A 33 0.78 0.19 1.05
N VAL A 34 1.03 0.92 -0.03
CA VAL A 34 2.05 0.59 -1.05
C VAL A 34 3.16 1.62 -1.01
N ILE A 35 4.42 1.18 -1.11
CA ILE A 35 5.60 2.06 -1.14
C ILE A 35 6.39 1.86 -2.44
N SER A 36 7.04 2.89 -2.98
CA SER A 36 7.96 2.70 -4.12
C SER A 36 9.09 3.73 -4.15
N GLY A 37 10.30 3.30 -4.49
CA GLY A 37 11.42 4.20 -4.81
C GLY A 37 11.52 4.57 -6.29
N TYR A 38 10.70 3.99 -7.14
CA TYR A 38 10.70 4.22 -8.58
C TYR A 38 9.27 4.54 -9.06
N GLY A 39 9.12 5.61 -9.84
CA GLY A 39 7.82 6.03 -10.36
C GLY A 39 6.89 6.71 -9.35
N ARG A 40 5.70 7.11 -9.82
CA ARG A 40 4.60 7.64 -9.00
C ARG A 40 3.41 6.71 -9.17
N ALA A 41 2.80 6.27 -8.07
CA ALA A 41 1.44 5.75 -8.10
C ALA A 41 0.47 6.91 -7.92
N THR A 42 -0.63 6.89 -8.66
CA THR A 42 -1.78 7.75 -8.44
C THR A 42 -2.83 7.00 -7.63
N SER A 43 -3.79 7.72 -7.06
CA SER A 43 -4.93 7.11 -6.38
C SER A 43 -5.74 6.18 -7.27
N SER A 44 -5.66 6.34 -8.60
CA SER A 44 -6.33 5.49 -9.59
C SER A 44 -5.65 4.14 -9.77
N ASP A 45 -4.38 4.00 -9.36
CA ASP A 45 -3.60 2.76 -9.46
C ASP A 45 -3.77 1.85 -8.24
N LEU A 46 -4.47 2.33 -7.20
CA LEU A 46 -4.67 1.62 -5.95
C LEU A 46 -6.13 1.20 -5.77
N PRO A 47 -6.40 0.08 -5.08
CA PRO A 47 -7.74 -0.25 -4.64
C PRO A 47 -8.31 0.84 -3.73
N GLU A 48 -9.64 0.86 -3.59
CA GLU A 48 -10.34 1.83 -2.76
C GLU A 48 -9.77 1.88 -1.33
N GLY A 49 -9.49 3.10 -0.84
CA GLY A 49 -8.88 3.31 0.48
C GLY A 49 -7.39 3.00 0.57
N GLY A 50 -6.75 2.56 -0.52
CA GLY A 50 -5.31 2.33 -0.58
C GLY A 50 -4.51 3.63 -0.48
N VAL A 51 -3.34 3.56 0.18
CA VAL A 51 -2.43 4.70 0.34
C VAL A 51 -1.06 4.40 -0.28
N PHE A 52 -0.47 5.39 -0.95
CA PHE A 52 0.87 5.30 -1.51
C PHE A 52 1.88 6.20 -0.77
N PHE A 53 3.09 5.70 -0.55
CA PHE A 53 4.24 6.51 -0.13
C PHE A 53 5.43 6.36 -1.09
N PRO A 54 5.93 7.47 -1.67
CA PRO A 54 7.18 7.44 -2.41
C PRO A 54 8.38 7.32 -1.44
N LYS A 55 9.42 6.58 -1.84
CA LYS A 55 10.72 6.59 -1.15
C LYS A 55 11.57 7.75 -1.69
N PRO A 56 12.34 8.46 -0.83
CA PRO A 56 12.44 8.24 0.60
C PRO A 56 11.19 8.70 1.38
N TYR A 57 10.86 7.85 2.34
CA TYR A 57 9.90 7.96 3.42
C TYR A 57 10.10 9.01 4.52
N ASP A 58 9.08 9.75 4.91
CA ASP A 58 9.01 10.26 6.29
C ASP A 58 8.34 9.21 7.20
N ILE A 59 9.08 8.69 8.18
CA ILE A 59 8.60 7.65 9.11
C ILE A 59 7.43 8.15 9.96
N GLU A 60 7.41 9.43 10.35
CA GLU A 60 6.34 9.99 11.16
C GLU A 60 5.03 10.04 10.35
N LYS A 61 5.12 10.44 9.08
CA LYS A 61 3.96 10.47 8.17
C LYS A 61 3.41 9.07 7.91
N VAL A 62 4.28 8.10 7.66
CA VAL A 62 3.86 6.70 7.46
C VAL A 62 3.19 6.17 8.73
N THR A 63 3.78 6.40 9.89
CA THR A 63 3.24 5.93 11.18
C THR A 63 1.87 6.55 11.48
N ALA A 64 1.69 7.85 11.21
CA ALA A 64 0.41 8.53 11.41
C ALA A 64 -0.70 7.92 10.55
N VAL A 65 -0.40 7.60 9.28
CA VAL A 65 -1.36 6.95 8.39
C VAL A 65 -1.66 5.52 8.84
N LEU A 66 -0.65 4.74 9.22
CA LEU A 66 -0.87 3.38 9.71
C LEU A 66 -1.77 3.36 10.95
N LYS A 67 -1.60 4.32 11.88
CA LYS A 67 -2.51 4.48 13.03
C LYS A 67 -3.92 4.80 12.59
N ARG A 68 -4.10 5.78 11.69
CA ARG A 68 -5.42 6.14 11.15
C ARG A 68 -6.14 4.99 10.46
N ILE A 69 -5.41 4.09 9.79
CA ILE A 69 -5.99 2.90 9.15
C ILE A 69 -6.33 1.82 10.17
N ALA A 70 -5.59 1.76 11.28
CA ALA A 70 -5.76 0.73 12.30
C ALA A 70 -6.89 1.01 13.32
N GLU A 71 -7.28 2.28 13.45
CA GLU A 71 -8.43 2.78 14.22
C GLU A 71 -9.77 2.46 13.54
#